data_AF-V9F7L2-F1
#
_entry.id   AF-V9F7L2-F1
#
_cell.length_a   1.000
_cell.length_b   1.000
_cell.length_c   1.000
_cell.angle_alpha   90.00
_cell.angle_beta   90.00
_cell.angle_gamma   90.00
#
_symmetry.space_group_name_H-M   'P 1'
#
loop_
_entity.id
_entity.type
_entity.pdbx_description
1 polymer ?
#
loop_
_entity_poly.entity_id
_entity_poly.type
_entity_poly.pdbx_seq_one_letter_code
_entity_poly.pdbx_strand_id
1 'polypeptide(L)'
;MSSSYSKTVGGKLQLKGGLSLKPAKKHKHKKKNKDSSKKRERDAAASDVAPKPFELVKVRGSGRLLSSGTTLMGQVGSKFLQELHVGDAIVIQHPTSLAEETRIVRMVLSDVSASISSAFSSDLVSSTPFYYIKAPPEDGEGKEEEQEKQKKKRKMDEKTAFGTYAGGTEQGGQYTYRVKKSGAYGGYAIVKEDANVERSREELLDMRAKKKGDRHCM
;
A
#
# COMPACT_ATOMS: atom_id res chain seq x y z
N MET A 1 -24.54 -22.60 37.89
CA MET A 1 -23.32 -22.95 37.11
C MET A 1 -22.35 -21.79 37.19
N SER A 2 -21.29 -21.92 37.98
CA SER A 2 -20.29 -20.85 38.23
C SER A 2 -19.22 -20.83 37.13
N SER A 3 -18.88 -19.63 36.67
CA SER A 3 -17.93 -19.35 35.59
C SER A 3 -16.48 -19.66 36.00
N SER A 4 -15.82 -20.55 35.26
CA SER A 4 -14.45 -21.02 35.53
C SER A 4 -13.34 -20.24 34.79
N TYR A 5 -13.55 -18.98 34.41
CA TYR A 5 -12.58 -18.21 33.60
C TYR A 5 -12.28 -16.78 34.09
N SER A 6 -12.22 -16.55 35.41
CA SER A 6 -11.84 -15.24 35.97
C SER A 6 -10.65 -15.30 36.94
N LYS A 7 -9.54 -15.96 36.56
CA LYS A 7 -8.27 -15.88 37.30
C LYS A 7 -7.15 -15.35 36.41
N THR A 8 -7.14 -14.04 36.17
CA THR A 8 -5.94 -13.35 35.69
C THR A 8 -4.95 -13.24 36.84
N VAL A 9 -3.91 -14.06 36.82
CA VAL A 9 -2.82 -14.03 37.79
C VAL A 9 -1.98 -12.78 37.53
N GLY A 10 -2.15 -11.74 38.35
CA GLY A 10 -1.40 -10.49 38.31
C GLY A 10 0.04 -10.63 38.83
N GLY A 11 0.84 -11.51 38.23
CA GLY A 11 2.25 -11.70 38.53
C GLY A 11 3.14 -11.13 37.43
N LYS A 12 4.10 -10.26 37.78
CA LYS A 12 5.13 -9.78 36.84
C LYS A 12 5.99 -10.97 36.38
N LEU A 13 5.90 -11.32 35.10
CA LEU A 13 6.81 -12.27 34.44
C LEU A 13 8.25 -11.76 34.55
N GLN A 14 9.07 -12.49 35.30
CA GLN A 14 10.53 -12.33 35.35
C GLN A 14 11.14 -13.39 34.42
N LEU A 15 11.81 -12.98 33.35
CA LEU A 15 12.57 -13.88 32.50
C LEU A 15 13.82 -14.34 33.25
N LYS A 16 14.06 -15.66 33.33
CA LYS A 16 15.31 -16.22 33.88
C LYS A 16 16.49 -15.66 33.09
N GLY A 17 17.29 -14.80 33.73
CA GLY A 17 18.36 -14.02 33.10
C GLY A 17 18.54 -12.60 33.64
N GLY A 18 17.68 -12.12 34.55
CA GLY A 18 17.92 -10.89 35.31
C GLY A 18 17.66 -9.57 34.57
N LEU A 19 17.03 -9.60 33.40
CA LEU A 19 16.66 -8.39 32.66
C LEU A 19 15.27 -7.90 33.06
N SER A 20 15.24 -6.98 34.03
CA SER A 20 14.00 -6.26 34.39
C SER A 20 13.62 -5.25 33.28
N LEU A 21 12.37 -5.34 32.79
CA LEU A 21 11.79 -4.35 31.88
C LEU A 21 11.47 -3.06 32.64
N LYS A 22 12.46 -2.17 32.79
CA LYS A 22 12.21 -0.78 33.23
C LYS A 22 11.78 0.06 32.03
N PRO A 23 10.67 0.82 32.11
CA PRO A 23 10.31 1.75 31.04
C PRO A 23 11.31 2.92 31.02
N ALA A 24 11.91 3.16 29.85
CA ALA A 24 12.85 4.26 29.64
C ALA A 24 12.14 5.62 29.68
N LYS A 25 12.73 6.58 30.40
CA LYS A 25 12.27 7.99 30.49
C LYS A 25 12.36 8.68 29.12
N LYS A 26 11.25 9.27 28.66
CA LYS A 26 11.21 10.14 27.47
C LYS A 26 11.96 11.45 27.74
N HIS A 27 12.98 11.76 26.94
CA HIS A 27 13.60 13.10 26.92
C HIS A 27 12.75 14.07 26.09
N LYS A 28 12.40 15.22 26.67
CA LYS A 28 11.77 16.36 25.99
C LYS A 28 12.78 17.05 25.07
N HIS A 29 12.51 17.08 23.77
CA HIS A 29 13.28 17.90 22.82
C HIS A 29 12.83 19.37 22.88
N LYS A 30 13.81 20.26 23.06
CA LYS A 30 13.71 21.72 23.16
C LYS A 30 13.61 22.32 21.75
N LYS A 31 12.51 23.03 21.46
CA LYS A 31 12.29 23.81 20.23
C LYS A 31 13.27 25.00 20.21
N LYS A 32 14.10 25.12 19.17
CA LYS A 32 14.94 26.30 18.92
C LYS A 32 14.36 27.03 17.71
N ASN A 33 13.78 28.21 17.94
CA ASN A 33 13.47 29.19 16.90
C ASN A 33 14.78 29.70 16.28
N LYS A 34 14.81 29.83 14.96
CA LYS A 34 15.74 30.74 14.30
C LYS A 34 15.06 31.35 13.08
N ASP A 35 14.65 32.60 13.27
CA ASP A 35 14.44 33.57 12.21
C ASP A 35 15.69 33.69 11.34
N SER A 36 15.51 33.67 10.03
CA SER A 36 16.29 34.53 9.14
C SER A 36 15.55 34.68 7.81
N SER A 37 14.97 35.85 7.66
CA SER A 37 14.50 36.47 6.43
C SER A 37 15.56 36.46 5.33
N LYS A 38 15.17 36.03 4.11
CA LYS A 38 15.73 36.61 2.89
C LYS A 38 14.78 36.48 1.70
N LYS A 39 14.08 37.59 1.49
CA LYS A 39 13.43 38.09 0.28
C LYS A 39 14.17 37.67 -0.99
N ARG A 40 13.49 36.99 -1.91
CA ARG A 40 13.70 37.09 -3.37
C ARG A 40 12.34 36.95 -4.06
N GLU A 41 11.78 38.10 -4.40
CA GLU A 41 10.79 38.25 -5.47
C GLU A 41 11.41 37.76 -6.78
N ARG A 42 10.70 36.86 -7.47
CA ARG A 42 10.65 36.84 -8.93
C ARG A 42 9.24 36.49 -9.34
N ASP A 43 8.65 37.46 -10.02
CA ASP A 43 7.38 37.45 -10.70
C ASP A 43 7.24 36.39 -11.80
N ALA A 44 5.96 36.12 -12.09
CA ALA A 44 5.39 35.56 -13.32
C ALA A 44 5.57 34.04 -13.53
N ALA A 45 4.52 33.22 -13.68
CA ALA A 45 3.12 33.50 -13.98
C ALA A 45 2.25 32.45 -13.27
N ALA A 46 1.40 32.93 -12.35
CA ALA A 46 0.27 32.17 -11.88
C ALA A 46 -0.73 32.04 -13.04
N SER A 47 -0.90 30.84 -13.57
CA SER A 47 -2.14 30.51 -14.27
C SER A 47 -3.22 30.37 -13.21
N ASP A 48 -3.81 31.51 -12.85
CA ASP A 48 -4.95 31.65 -11.97
C ASP A 48 -6.18 31.06 -12.68
N VAL A 49 -6.26 29.73 -12.70
CA VAL A 49 -7.46 29.01 -13.11
C VAL A 49 -8.34 28.94 -11.88
N ALA A 50 -9.19 29.96 -11.72
CA ALA A 50 -10.27 29.94 -10.76
C ALA A 50 -10.98 28.57 -10.80
N PRO A 51 -11.19 27.89 -9.66
CA PRO A 51 -11.83 26.59 -9.66
C PRO A 51 -13.26 26.78 -10.17
N LYS A 52 -13.54 26.21 -11.36
CA LYS A 52 -14.93 26.13 -11.85
C LYS A 52 -15.73 25.36 -10.79
N PRO A 53 -16.93 25.84 -10.40
CA PRO A 53 -17.76 25.12 -9.47
C PRO A 53 -18.05 23.73 -10.04
N PHE A 54 -17.74 22.69 -9.27
CA PHE A 54 -18.00 21.31 -9.67
C PHE A 54 -19.51 21.09 -9.68
N GLU A 55 -20.08 20.93 -10.88
CA GLU A 55 -21.51 20.65 -11.04
C GLU A 55 -21.74 19.14 -10.95
N LEU A 56 -22.57 18.70 -9.98
CA LEU A 56 -23.00 17.30 -9.88
C LEU A 56 -24.00 16.97 -11.00
N VAL A 57 -23.49 16.61 -12.16
CA VAL A 57 -24.31 16.17 -13.30
C VAL A 57 -24.48 14.65 -13.28
N LYS A 58 -25.73 14.18 -13.26
CA LYS A 58 -26.06 12.76 -13.50
C LYS A 58 -25.86 12.44 -14.99
N VAL A 59 -24.87 11.61 -15.31
CA VAL A 59 -24.57 11.20 -16.68
C VAL A 59 -25.05 9.76 -16.89
N ARG A 60 -25.63 9.48 -18.06
CA ARG A 60 -26.05 8.11 -18.42
C ARG A 60 -24.83 7.27 -18.81
N GLY A 61 -24.71 6.08 -18.20
CA GLY A 61 -23.67 5.12 -18.54
C GLY A 61 -23.94 4.40 -19.87
N SER A 62 -22.86 3.98 -20.53
CA SER A 62 -22.93 3.11 -21.70
C SER A 62 -23.25 1.68 -21.31
N GLY A 63 -24.11 1.05 -22.11
CA GLY A 63 -24.53 -0.33 -21.89
C GLY A 63 -25.53 -0.46 -20.73
N ARG A 64 -25.55 -1.65 -20.15
CA ARG A 64 -26.43 -2.05 -19.06
C ARG A 64 -25.63 -2.85 -18.05
N LEU A 65 -26.12 -2.96 -16.82
CA LEU A 65 -25.46 -3.74 -15.79
C LEU A 65 -26.41 -4.73 -15.11
N LEU A 66 -25.78 -5.72 -14.49
CA LEU A 66 -26.31 -6.61 -13.49
C LEU A 66 -25.53 -6.36 -12.20
N SER A 67 -26.11 -6.69 -11.06
CA SER A 67 -25.40 -6.62 -9.78
C SER A 67 -25.60 -7.89 -9.00
N SER A 68 -24.53 -8.33 -8.35
CA SER A 68 -24.61 -9.37 -7.32
C SER A 68 -23.74 -8.95 -6.14
N GLY A 69 -24.39 -8.69 -5.01
CA GLY A 69 -23.74 -8.14 -3.82
C GLY A 69 -23.01 -6.83 -4.13
N THR A 70 -21.70 -6.81 -3.89
CA THR A 70 -20.85 -5.63 -4.13
C THR A 70 -20.20 -5.60 -5.51
N THR A 71 -20.58 -6.51 -6.41
CA THR A 71 -19.99 -6.61 -7.75
C THR A 71 -20.99 -6.19 -8.80
N LEU A 72 -20.54 -5.31 -9.70
CA LEU A 72 -21.26 -4.89 -10.89
C LEU A 72 -20.71 -5.64 -12.09
N MET A 73 -21.63 -6.18 -12.88
CA MET A 73 -21.34 -6.91 -14.09
C MET A 73 -21.97 -6.16 -15.26
N GLY A 74 -21.12 -5.48 -16.03
CA GLY A 74 -21.51 -4.84 -17.27
C GLY A 74 -21.97 -5.88 -18.28
N GLN A 75 -22.89 -5.48 -19.14
CA GLN A 75 -23.30 -6.26 -20.30
C GLN A 75 -22.69 -5.68 -21.58
N VAL A 76 -23.03 -6.25 -22.73
CA VAL A 76 -22.53 -5.83 -24.03
C VAL A 76 -22.70 -4.32 -24.21
N GLY A 77 -21.59 -3.63 -24.51
CA GLY A 77 -21.55 -2.17 -24.71
C GLY A 77 -21.22 -1.34 -23.46
N SER A 78 -20.97 -1.97 -22.31
CA SER A 78 -20.43 -1.28 -21.12
C SER A 78 -18.98 -0.86 -21.33
N LYS A 79 -18.62 0.31 -20.78
CA LYS A 79 -17.29 0.93 -20.90
C LYS A 79 -16.79 1.44 -19.55
N PHE A 80 -16.79 0.58 -18.55
CA PHE A 80 -16.48 1.00 -17.18
C PHE A 80 -15.11 1.64 -17.03
N LEU A 81 -14.08 1.20 -17.77
CA LEU A 81 -12.73 1.80 -17.64
C LEU A 81 -12.68 3.23 -18.16
N GLN A 82 -13.51 3.54 -19.16
CA GLN A 82 -13.56 4.88 -19.75
C GLN A 82 -14.48 5.81 -18.95
N GLU A 83 -15.60 5.29 -18.46
CA GLU A 83 -16.67 6.11 -17.88
C GLU A 83 -16.62 6.22 -16.36
N LEU A 84 -16.10 5.22 -15.66
CA LEU A 84 -16.14 5.14 -14.19
C LEU A 84 -14.74 5.22 -13.60
N HIS A 85 -14.63 5.94 -12.49
CA HIS A 85 -13.42 6.03 -11.69
C HIS A 85 -13.71 5.71 -10.23
N VAL A 86 -12.65 5.37 -9.48
CA VAL A 86 -12.77 5.12 -8.05
C VAL A 86 -13.22 6.39 -7.33
N GLY A 87 -14.30 6.28 -6.56
CA GLY A 87 -14.94 7.39 -5.87
C GLY A 87 -16.19 7.93 -6.59
N ASP A 88 -16.40 7.58 -7.86
CA ASP A 88 -17.62 7.98 -8.58
C ASP A 88 -18.86 7.32 -7.94
N ALA A 89 -20.00 8.00 -8.03
CA ALA A 89 -21.26 7.45 -7.55
C ALA A 89 -22.03 6.84 -8.72
N ILE A 90 -22.40 5.57 -8.61
CA ILE A 90 -23.32 4.89 -9.54
C ILE A 90 -24.73 5.01 -8.98
N VAL A 91 -25.65 5.46 -9.82
CA VAL A 91 -27.06 5.57 -9.55
C VAL A 91 -27.80 4.57 -10.43
N ILE A 92 -28.61 3.73 -9.80
CA ILE A 92 -29.49 2.78 -10.47
C ILE A 92 -30.93 3.06 -10.07
N GLN A 93 -31.86 2.67 -10.93
CA GLN A 93 -33.26 2.54 -10.56
C GLN A 93 -33.62 1.06 -10.52
N HIS A 94 -34.04 0.57 -9.35
CA HIS A 94 -34.35 -0.86 -9.22
C HIS A 94 -35.60 -1.21 -10.04
N PRO A 95 -35.61 -2.30 -10.83
CA PRO A 95 -36.69 -2.60 -11.75
C PRO A 95 -38.03 -2.92 -11.06
N THR A 96 -37.97 -3.49 -9.86
CA THR A 96 -39.18 -3.91 -9.11
C THR A 96 -39.65 -2.88 -8.09
N SER A 97 -38.74 -2.22 -7.37
CA SER A 97 -39.11 -1.25 -6.34
C SER A 97 -39.19 0.19 -6.86
N LEU A 98 -38.73 0.43 -8.09
CA LEU A 98 -38.57 1.76 -8.71
C LEU A 98 -37.75 2.76 -7.88
N ALA A 99 -37.13 2.32 -6.78
CA ALA A 99 -36.33 3.15 -5.91
C ALA A 99 -35.00 3.48 -6.59
N GLU A 100 -34.57 4.73 -6.49
CA GLU A 100 -33.24 5.15 -6.89
C GLU A 100 -32.25 4.82 -5.77
N GLU A 101 -31.22 4.05 -6.09
CA GLU A 101 -30.13 3.75 -5.18
C GLU A 101 -28.82 4.27 -5.72
N THR A 102 -28.06 4.91 -4.83
CA THR A 102 -26.72 5.43 -5.15
C THR A 102 -25.68 4.66 -4.34
N ARG A 103 -24.60 4.24 -5.02
CA ARG A 103 -23.48 3.50 -4.42
C ARG A 103 -22.15 4.03 -4.97
N ILE A 104 -21.11 4.03 -4.14
CA ILE A 104 -19.79 4.53 -4.54
C ILE A 104 -18.99 3.41 -5.20
N VAL A 105 -18.32 3.71 -6.31
CA VAL A 105 -17.38 2.81 -6.99
C VAL A 105 -16.10 2.70 -6.17
N ARG A 106 -15.77 1.49 -5.75
CA ARG A 106 -14.52 1.19 -5.04
C ARG A 106 -13.38 0.84 -5.97
N MET A 107 -13.68 0.11 -7.03
CA MET A 107 -12.68 -0.35 -7.99
C MET A 107 -13.34 -0.65 -9.33
N VAL A 108 -12.59 -0.44 -10.40
CA VAL A 108 -12.96 -0.82 -11.77
C VAL A 108 -11.90 -1.80 -12.24
N LEU A 109 -12.30 -3.02 -12.56
CA LEU A 109 -11.39 -4.11 -12.97
C LEU A 109 -11.26 -4.20 -14.49
N SER A 110 -12.39 -4.04 -15.18
CA SER A 110 -12.48 -4.08 -16.63
C SER A 110 -13.72 -3.33 -17.09
N ASP A 111 -13.91 -3.18 -18.39
CA ASP A 111 -15.12 -2.56 -18.95
C ASP A 111 -16.43 -3.26 -18.55
N VAL A 112 -16.32 -4.50 -18.08
CA VAL A 112 -17.44 -5.39 -17.75
C VAL A 112 -17.51 -5.66 -16.24
N SER A 113 -16.50 -5.31 -15.45
CA SER A 113 -16.45 -5.65 -14.03
C SER A 113 -16.00 -4.46 -13.18
N ALA A 114 -16.83 -4.10 -12.21
CA ALA A 114 -16.53 -3.09 -11.21
C ALA A 114 -17.06 -3.54 -9.84
N SER A 115 -16.57 -2.93 -8.76
CA SER A 115 -17.08 -3.18 -7.42
C SER A 115 -17.46 -1.89 -6.72
N ILE A 116 -18.53 -1.98 -5.93
CA ILE A 116 -19.16 -0.89 -5.20
C ILE A 116 -18.95 -1.01 -3.70
N SER A 117 -19.15 0.10 -2.98
CA SER A 117 -18.94 0.23 -1.54
C SER A 117 -19.82 -0.73 -0.71
N SER A 118 -21.06 -0.94 -1.15
CA SER A 118 -22.06 -1.78 -0.49
C SER A 118 -23.06 -2.28 -1.52
N ALA A 119 -23.65 -3.45 -1.28
CA ALA A 119 -24.69 -4.00 -2.15
C ALA A 119 -25.90 -3.06 -2.27
N PHE A 120 -26.64 -3.21 -3.37
CA PHE A 120 -27.98 -2.62 -3.48
C PHE A 120 -28.97 -3.35 -2.56
N SER A 121 -30.15 -2.78 -2.33
CA SER A 121 -31.16 -3.43 -1.48
C SER A 121 -31.59 -4.80 -2.03
N SER A 122 -31.56 -4.96 -3.35
CA SER A 122 -31.79 -6.21 -4.06
C SER A 122 -30.87 -6.28 -5.27
N ASP A 123 -30.44 -7.49 -5.59
CA ASP A 123 -29.57 -7.77 -6.73
C ASP A 123 -30.31 -7.54 -8.05
N LEU A 124 -29.63 -6.90 -9.00
CA LEU A 124 -30.15 -6.63 -10.33
C LEU A 124 -29.95 -7.87 -11.21
N VAL A 125 -30.96 -8.72 -11.21
CA VAL A 125 -31.00 -9.94 -12.05
C VAL A 125 -31.34 -9.62 -13.51
N SER A 126 -31.97 -8.47 -13.76
CA SER A 126 -32.33 -8.02 -15.10
C SER A 126 -31.40 -6.91 -15.60
N SER A 127 -31.25 -6.86 -16.91
CA SER A 127 -30.39 -5.90 -17.61
C SER A 127 -30.88 -4.47 -17.42
N THR A 128 -30.24 -3.72 -16.53
CA THR A 128 -30.70 -2.40 -16.08
C THR A 128 -29.76 -1.30 -16.57
N PRO A 129 -30.31 -0.16 -17.04
CA PRO A 129 -29.50 1.01 -17.33
C PRO A 129 -28.99 1.62 -16.02
N PHE A 130 -27.84 2.27 -16.08
CA PHE A 130 -27.25 2.95 -14.94
C PHE A 130 -26.83 4.37 -15.31
N TYR A 131 -26.69 5.19 -14.27
CA TYR A 131 -26.17 6.53 -14.34
C TYR A 131 -24.97 6.62 -13.40
N TYR A 132 -24.09 7.58 -13.65
CA TYR A 132 -23.00 7.88 -12.74
C TYR A 132 -22.84 9.38 -12.56
N ILE A 133 -22.31 9.74 -11.39
CA ILE A 133 -21.95 11.09 -11.01
C ILE A 133 -20.47 11.05 -10.71
N LYS A 134 -19.72 11.94 -11.35
CA LYS A 134 -18.28 12.05 -11.12
C LYS A 134 -18.01 12.48 -9.69
N ALA A 135 -16.98 11.91 -9.08
CA ALA A 135 -16.49 12.42 -7.81
C ALA A 135 -16.00 13.87 -8.02
N PRO A 136 -16.23 14.77 -7.04
CA PRO A 136 -15.51 16.03 -7.03
C PRO A 136 -14.00 15.74 -7.04
N PRO A 137 -13.19 16.57 -7.72
CA PRO A 137 -11.74 16.44 -7.64
C PRO A 137 -11.36 16.57 -6.17
N GLU A 138 -10.90 15.46 -5.57
CA GLU A 138 -10.22 15.56 -4.28
C GLU A 138 -8.99 16.41 -4.51
N ASP A 139 -8.85 17.50 -3.75
CA ASP A 139 -7.61 18.26 -3.66
C ASP A 139 -6.49 17.22 -3.44
N GLY A 140 -5.58 17.09 -4.42
CA GLY A 140 -4.74 15.92 -4.67
C GLY A 140 -3.79 15.47 -3.55
N GLU A 141 -3.86 16.11 -2.39
CA GLU A 141 -2.98 15.92 -1.24
C GLU A 141 -3.11 14.51 -0.64
N GLY A 142 -4.30 13.90 -0.63
CA GLY A 142 -4.51 12.59 0.02
C GLY A 142 -3.99 11.38 -0.76
N LYS A 143 -4.26 11.34 -2.08
CA LYS A 143 -3.93 10.18 -2.94
C LYS A 143 -2.47 10.17 -3.38
N GLU A 144 -1.88 11.32 -3.64
CA GLU A 144 -0.44 11.42 -3.94
C GLU A 144 0.39 11.07 -2.71
N GLU A 145 -0.01 11.53 -1.52
CA GLU A 145 0.67 11.15 -0.28
C GLU A 145 0.63 9.64 -0.01
N GLU A 146 -0.49 8.96 -0.25
CA GLU A 146 -0.56 7.51 -0.04
C GLU A 146 0.30 6.73 -1.05
N GLN A 147 0.29 7.14 -2.32
CA GLN A 147 1.14 6.53 -3.34
C GLN A 147 2.63 6.81 -3.08
N GLU A 148 2.98 8.03 -2.65
CA GLU A 148 4.32 8.37 -2.22
C GLU A 148 4.74 7.59 -0.99
N LYS A 149 3.87 7.44 0.01
CA LYS A 149 4.13 6.64 1.21
C LYS A 149 4.37 5.17 0.86
N GLN A 150 3.61 4.60 -0.09
CA GLN A 150 3.86 3.25 -0.59
C GLN A 150 5.18 3.14 -1.36
N LYS A 151 5.49 4.07 -2.26
CA LYS A 151 6.78 4.09 -2.99
C LYS A 151 7.96 4.26 -2.04
N LYS A 152 7.84 5.14 -1.03
CA LYS A 152 8.84 5.36 0.02
C LYS A 152 9.00 4.10 0.89
N LYS A 153 7.91 3.43 1.27
CA LYS A 153 7.96 2.13 1.96
C LYS A 153 8.69 1.08 1.12
N ARG A 154 8.30 0.87 -0.14
CA ARG A 154 8.98 -0.09 -1.03
C ARG A 154 10.48 0.19 -1.15
N LYS A 155 10.86 1.45 -1.37
CA LYS A 155 12.28 1.86 -1.42
C LYS A 155 13.01 1.64 -0.10
N MET A 156 12.33 1.87 1.04
CA MET A 156 12.90 1.62 2.36
C MET A 156 13.02 0.13 2.64
N ASP A 157 12.05 -0.67 2.23
CA ASP A 157 12.05 -2.12 2.35
C ASP A 157 13.15 -2.73 1.47
N GLU A 158 13.34 -2.22 0.25
CA GLU A 158 14.45 -2.58 -0.63
C GLU A 158 15.82 -2.23 -0.01
N LYS A 159 15.95 -1.04 0.59
CA LYS A 159 17.17 -0.64 1.31
C LYS A 159 17.40 -1.45 2.59
N THR A 160 16.33 -1.93 3.22
CA THR A 160 16.36 -2.70 4.47
C THR A 160 16.48 -4.21 4.19
N ALA A 161 16.17 -4.67 2.98
CA ALA A 161 16.28 -6.06 2.54
C ALA A 161 17.75 -6.51 2.59
N PHE A 162 18.09 -7.12 3.70
CA PHE A 162 19.44 -7.45 4.10
C PHE A 162 20.02 -8.64 3.29
N GLY A 163 21.09 -8.42 2.52
CA GLY A 163 21.82 -9.45 1.74
C GLY A 163 22.27 -8.98 0.36
N THR A 164 22.57 -9.91 -0.56
CA THR A 164 22.95 -9.65 -1.98
C THR A 164 21.93 -8.86 -2.81
N TYR A 165 20.85 -8.39 -2.17
CA TYR A 165 19.75 -7.64 -2.76
C TYR A 165 19.64 -6.21 -2.19
N ALA A 166 20.49 -5.83 -1.22
CA ALA A 166 20.45 -4.51 -0.56
C ALA A 166 20.92 -3.34 -1.46
N GLY A 167 21.20 -3.59 -2.74
CA GLY A 167 21.44 -2.59 -3.76
C GLY A 167 20.67 -3.03 -4.99
N GLY A 168 19.69 -2.23 -5.41
CA GLY A 168 19.00 -2.45 -6.68
C GLY A 168 20.04 -2.62 -7.79
N THR A 169 20.05 -3.81 -8.38
CA THR A 169 20.66 -4.26 -9.65
C THR A 169 22.10 -3.92 -10.00
N GLU A 170 22.79 -2.95 -9.41
CA GLU A 170 23.98 -2.38 -10.06
C GLU A 170 25.25 -2.55 -9.22
N GLN A 171 25.29 -2.15 -7.95
CA GLN A 171 26.53 -2.20 -7.16
C GLN A 171 26.27 -2.44 -5.67
N GLY A 172 26.99 -3.39 -5.07
CA GLY A 172 26.89 -3.72 -3.65
C GLY A 172 28.26 -3.83 -2.98
N GLY A 173 28.39 -3.25 -1.78
CA GLY A 173 29.61 -3.31 -0.97
C GLY A 173 29.62 -4.43 0.07
N GLN A 174 28.59 -5.27 0.14
CA GLN A 174 28.48 -6.34 1.16
C GLN A 174 27.92 -7.61 0.57
N TYR A 175 28.47 -8.77 0.95
CA TYR A 175 27.90 -10.07 0.65
C TYR A 175 27.78 -10.93 1.91
N THR A 176 26.74 -11.76 1.95
CA THR A 176 26.47 -12.67 3.05
C THR A 176 26.61 -14.11 2.58
N TYR A 177 27.33 -14.95 3.33
CA TYR A 177 27.55 -16.34 2.95
C TYR A 177 27.47 -17.29 4.15
N ARG A 178 27.30 -18.58 3.85
CA ARG A 178 27.15 -19.63 4.86
C ARG A 178 28.48 -20.28 5.22
N VAL A 179 28.74 -20.40 6.52
CA VAL A 179 29.91 -21.09 7.09
C VAL A 179 29.44 -22.21 8.00
N LYS A 180 30.00 -23.42 7.85
CA LYS A 180 29.68 -24.56 8.73
C LYS A 180 30.26 -24.30 10.12
N LYS A 181 29.42 -24.35 11.15
CA LYS A 181 29.83 -24.23 12.55
C LYS A 181 30.61 -25.49 12.96
N SER A 182 31.76 -25.32 13.59
CA SER A 182 32.51 -26.41 14.21
C SER A 182 31.81 -26.81 15.52
N GLY A 183 31.01 -27.87 15.48
CA GLY A 183 30.33 -28.44 16.64
C GLY A 183 29.67 -29.77 16.34
N ALA A 184 29.41 -30.57 17.39
CA ALA A 184 28.88 -31.94 17.28
C ALA A 184 27.57 -32.07 16.49
N TYR A 185 26.77 -31.00 16.44
CA TYR A 185 25.48 -30.94 15.75
C TYR A 185 25.48 -30.19 14.40
N GLY A 186 26.67 -29.84 13.87
CA GLY A 186 26.87 -29.47 12.46
C GLY A 186 25.86 -28.51 11.82
N GLY A 187 25.77 -27.26 12.30
CA GLY A 187 24.91 -26.23 11.72
C GLY A 187 25.63 -25.25 10.78
N TYR A 188 24.89 -24.32 10.17
CA TYR A 188 25.45 -23.20 9.38
C TYR A 188 25.29 -21.86 10.14
N ALA A 189 26.26 -20.97 9.97
CA ALA A 189 26.22 -19.57 10.38
C ALA A 189 26.19 -18.68 9.13
N ILE A 190 25.43 -17.59 9.16
CA ILE A 190 25.46 -16.56 8.11
C ILE A 190 26.49 -15.51 8.53
N VAL A 191 27.54 -15.34 7.72
CA VAL A 191 28.61 -14.37 7.91
C VAL A 191 28.40 -13.22 6.93
N LYS A 192 28.65 -11.99 7.39
CA LYS A 192 28.62 -10.76 6.58
C LYS A 192 30.06 -10.34 6.32
N GLU A 193 30.45 -10.15 5.07
CA GLU A 193 31.74 -9.60 4.67
C GLU A 193 31.53 -8.38 3.78
N ASP A 194 32.31 -7.33 4.02
CA ASP A 194 32.36 -6.14 3.18
C ASP A 194 33.26 -6.44 1.96
N ALA A 195 32.76 -6.18 0.76
CA ALA A 195 33.59 -6.11 -0.42
C ALA A 195 34.31 -4.75 -0.38
N ASN A 196 35.64 -4.76 -0.24
CA ASN A 196 36.48 -3.54 -0.17
C ASN A 196 36.27 -2.54 -1.34
N VAL A 197 35.61 -2.97 -2.42
CA VAL A 197 35.26 -2.17 -3.60
C VAL A 197 33.81 -2.50 -3.96
N GLU A 198 33.05 -1.50 -4.41
CA GLU A 198 31.71 -1.70 -4.96
C GLU A 198 31.79 -2.63 -6.18
N ARG A 199 31.16 -3.80 -6.08
CA ARG A 199 31.21 -4.86 -7.11
C ARG A 199 29.83 -5.12 -7.67
N SER A 200 29.80 -5.65 -8.89
CA SER A 200 28.55 -6.05 -9.53
C SER A 200 27.90 -7.22 -8.77
N ARG A 201 26.60 -7.41 -8.97
CA ARG A 201 25.86 -8.51 -8.34
C ARG A 201 26.46 -9.88 -8.69
N GLU A 202 26.88 -10.06 -9.93
CA GLU A 202 27.48 -11.31 -10.42
C GLU A 202 28.80 -11.59 -9.70
N GLU A 203 29.65 -10.57 -9.54
CA GLU A 203 30.92 -10.68 -8.81
C GLU A 203 30.73 -11.00 -7.33
N LEU A 204 29.68 -10.46 -6.69
CA LEU A 204 29.33 -10.80 -5.30
C LEU A 204 28.84 -12.25 -5.18
N LEU A 205 28.11 -12.76 -6.16
CA LEU A 205 27.68 -14.18 -6.20
C LEU A 205 28.87 -15.12 -6.42
N ASP A 206 29.81 -14.76 -7.29
CA ASP A 206 31.04 -15.52 -7.51
C ASP A 206 31.90 -15.61 -6.24
N MET A 207 31.97 -14.52 -5.46
CA MET A 207 32.67 -14.52 -4.17
C MET A 207 32.00 -15.45 -3.15
N ARG A 208 30.67 -15.56 -3.16
CA ARG A 208 29.93 -16.50 -2.32
C ARG A 208 30.12 -17.95 -2.75
N ALA A 209 30.06 -18.22 -4.05
CA ALA A 209 30.24 -19.57 -4.61
C ALA A 209 31.62 -20.17 -4.28
N LYS A 210 32.65 -19.31 -4.14
CA LYS A 210 34.00 -19.72 -3.71
C LYS A 210 34.04 -20.19 -2.25
N LYS A 211 33.08 -19.83 -1.40
CA LYS A 211 33.02 -20.25 0.01
C LYS A 211 32.45 -21.67 0.10
N LYS A 212 33.19 -22.58 0.75
CA LYS A 212 32.86 -24.02 0.85
C LYS A 212 31.43 -24.31 1.36
N GLY A 213 30.91 -23.45 2.24
CA GLY A 213 29.56 -23.60 2.81
C GLY A 213 28.43 -22.98 2.00
N ASP A 214 28.72 -22.27 0.92
CA ASP A 214 27.75 -21.51 0.11
C ASP A 214 27.95 -21.69 -1.40
N ARG A 215 28.51 -22.83 -1.84
CA ARG A 215 28.78 -23.16 -3.25
C ARG A 215 27.56 -23.15 -4.17
N HIS A 216 26.36 -23.35 -3.61
CA HIS A 216 25.10 -23.43 -4.36
C HIS A 216 24.25 -22.16 -4.14
N CYS A 217 24.88 -20.98 -4.19
CA CYS A 217 24.23 -19.70 -3.91
C CYS A 217 23.57 -19.02 -5.13
N MET A 218 23.52 -19.70 -6.29
CA MET A 218 22.87 -19.21 -7.51
C MET A 218 21.35 -19.20 -7.39
#